data_AF-A0A2X2YMR1-F1
#
_entry.id   AF-A0A2X2YMR1-F1
#
_cell.length_a   1.000
_cell.length_b   1.000
_cell.length_c   1.000
_cell.angle_alpha   90.00
_cell.angle_beta   90.00
_cell.angle_gamma   90.00
#
_symmetry.space_group_name_H-M   'P 1'
#
loop_
_entity.id
_entity.type
_entity.pdbx_description
1 polymer ?
#
loop_
_entity_poly.entity_id
_entity_poly.type
_entity_poly.pdbx_seq_one_letter_code
_entity_poly.pdbx_strand_id
1 'polypeptide(L)'
;MPEALGKIWLLVSMVLGVVFVWAMTRVYQIDTVPTWYNGYTTLAFFLTVFLSGPLFAALILRAARARFSGTTFASISVLALLVCAAVIIMQGMSLGAIHSSVQQASALVPDYGRLQVWRVVLLAAGLGCWICPLVRRKEPHVAGLLLGLILVLGGEIIGRGLFYGLHMTVGMAVAG
;
A
#
# COMPACT_ATOMS: atom_id res chain seq x y z
N MET A 1 15.09 -22.86 -20.88
CA MET A 1 15.58 -23.28 -19.54
C MET A 1 14.86 -24.57 -19.16
N PRO A 2 15.53 -25.52 -18.48
CA PRO A 2 14.86 -26.71 -17.93
C PRO A 2 13.73 -26.32 -16.99
N GLU A 3 12.60 -27.02 -17.00
CA GLU A 3 11.40 -26.66 -16.23
C GLU A 3 11.66 -26.57 -14.71
N ALA A 4 12.47 -27.49 -14.17
CA ALA A 4 12.86 -27.49 -12.76
C ALA A 4 13.67 -26.24 -12.39
N LEU A 5 14.62 -25.85 -13.24
CA LEU A 5 15.42 -24.63 -13.05
C LEU A 5 14.54 -23.38 -13.10
N GLY A 6 13.55 -23.34 -14.00
CA GLY A 6 12.57 -22.26 -14.08
C GLY A 6 11.74 -22.11 -12.79
N LYS A 7 11.28 -23.21 -12.19
CA LYS A 7 10.54 -23.19 -10.91
C LYS A 7 11.40 -22.72 -9.74
N ILE A 8 12.65 -23.18 -9.66
CA ILE A 8 13.60 -22.73 -8.64
C ILE A 8 13.85 -21.22 -8.78
N TRP A 9 14.08 -20.74 -10.00
CA TRP A 9 14.29 -19.32 -10.25
C TRP A 9 13.09 -18.46 -9.86
N LEU A 10 11.88 -18.96 -10.08
CA LEU A 10 10.64 -18.30 -9.68
C LEU A 10 10.53 -18.21 -8.15
N LEU A 11 10.84 -19.28 -7.42
CA LEU A 11 10.85 -19.24 -5.95
C LEU A 11 11.90 -18.25 -5.42
N VAL A 12 13.11 -18.29 -6.00
CA VAL A 12 14.20 -17.36 -5.63
C VAL A 12 13.76 -15.91 -5.85
N SER A 13 13.13 -15.59 -6.99
CA SER A 13 12.69 -14.22 -7.27
C SER A 13 11.56 -13.76 -6.35
N MET A 14 10.63 -14.65 -5.98
CA MET A 14 9.59 -14.33 -4.98
C MET A 14 10.20 -14.02 -3.61
N VAL A 15 11.17 -14.83 -3.15
CA VAL A 15 11.87 -14.61 -1.88
C VAL A 15 12.66 -13.30 -1.91
N LEU A 16 13.39 -13.04 -3.00
CA LEU A 16 14.13 -11.78 -3.16
C LEU A 16 13.20 -10.57 -3.16
N GLY A 17 12.01 -10.66 -3.74
CA GLY A 17 10.99 -9.61 -3.68
C GLY A 17 10.56 -9.30 -2.24
N VAL A 18 10.32 -10.33 -1.43
CA VAL A 18 9.97 -10.16 0.01
C VAL A 18 11.13 -9.54 0.78
N VAL A 19 12.35 -10.03 0.58
CA VAL A 19 13.56 -9.50 1.22
C VAL A 19 13.79 -8.05 0.82
N PHE A 20 13.58 -7.68 -0.44
CA PHE A 20 13.72 -6.32 -0.93
C PHE A 20 12.76 -5.36 -0.21
N VAL A 21 11.49 -5.73 -0.08
CA VAL A 21 10.49 -4.90 0.63
C VAL A 21 10.86 -4.76 2.09
N TRP A 22 11.32 -5.84 2.74
CA TRP A 22 11.79 -5.79 4.12
C TRP A 22 13.05 -4.94 4.30
N ALA A 23 14.01 -5.01 3.37
CA ALA A 23 15.18 -4.16 3.39
C ALA A 23 14.79 -2.68 3.28
N MET A 24 13.83 -2.34 2.41
CA MET A 24 13.30 -0.98 2.29
C MET A 24 12.63 -0.50 3.58
N THR A 25 11.89 -1.35 4.32
CA THR A 25 11.29 -0.91 5.59
C THR A 25 12.36 -0.61 6.64
N ARG A 26 13.45 -1.38 6.68
CA ARG A 26 14.57 -1.16 7.61
C ARG A 26 15.29 0.17 7.34
N VAL A 27 15.34 0.64 6.10
CA VAL A 27 15.88 1.97 5.75
C VAL A 27 15.09 3.09 6.40
N TYR A 28 13.77 2.94 6.60
CA TYR A 28 12.93 3.98 7.20
C TYR A 28 12.75 3.82 8.71
N GLN A 29 12.98 2.64 9.27
CA GLN A 29 12.98 2.42 10.72
C GLN A 29 14.27 2.92 11.36
N ILE A 30 14.55 4.21 11.19
CA ILE A 30 15.71 4.89 11.79
C ILE A 30 15.29 5.42 13.17
N ASP A 31 16.12 5.19 14.18
CA ASP A 31 15.85 5.60 15.57
C ASP A 31 15.69 7.12 15.74
N THR A 32 16.18 7.91 14.80
CA THR A 32 16.13 9.38 14.81
C THR A 32 14.78 9.96 14.37
N VAL A 33 13.87 9.14 13.84
CA VAL A 33 12.53 9.55 13.39
C VAL A 33 11.46 8.67 14.07
N PRO A 34 10.98 9.06 15.28
CA PRO A 34 10.07 8.23 16.08
C PRO A 34 8.75 7.89 15.38
N THR A 35 8.30 8.75 14.46
CA THR A 35 7.07 8.53 13.68
C THR A 35 7.21 7.41 12.65
N TRP A 36 8.43 7.09 12.22
CA TRP A 36 8.72 6.00 11.29
C TRP A 36 9.19 4.73 12.00
N TYR A 37 9.74 4.87 13.21
CA TYR A 37 10.18 3.76 14.05
C TYR A 37 9.02 3.03 14.73
N ASN A 38 8.18 2.36 13.92
CA ASN A 38 7.08 1.53 14.41
C ASN A 38 6.74 0.38 13.45
N GLY A 39 5.90 -0.54 13.92
CA GLY A 39 5.40 -1.66 13.13
C GLY A 39 4.47 -1.25 11.98
N TYR A 40 3.81 -0.09 12.08
CA TYR A 40 2.91 0.41 11.04
C TYR A 40 3.66 0.77 9.76
N THR A 41 4.89 1.27 9.85
CA THR A 41 5.76 1.49 8.69
C THR A 41 5.95 0.17 7.93
N THR A 42 6.37 -0.89 8.61
CA THR A 42 6.59 -2.18 7.94
C THR A 42 5.30 -2.71 7.31
N LEU A 43 4.18 -2.67 8.05
CA LEU A 43 2.88 -3.08 7.52
C LEU A 43 2.47 -2.26 6.29
N ALA A 44 2.63 -0.94 6.31
CA ALA A 44 2.27 -0.06 5.20
C ALA A 44 3.03 -0.42 3.92
N PHE A 45 4.31 -0.75 3.99
CA PHE A 45 5.09 -1.18 2.83
C PHE A 45 4.61 -2.50 2.25
N PHE A 46 4.37 -3.51 3.08
CA PHE A 46 3.84 -4.78 2.60
C PHE A 46 2.41 -4.65 2.05
N LEU A 47 1.57 -3.81 2.67
CA LEU A 47 0.22 -3.53 2.18
C LEU A 47 0.23 -2.89 0.79
N THR A 48 1.18 -1.97 0.48
CA THR A 48 1.36 -1.46 -0.89
C THR A 48 1.54 -2.61 -1.88
N VAL A 49 2.39 -3.59 -1.55
CA VAL A 49 2.66 -4.75 -2.42
C VAL A 49 1.39 -5.57 -2.66
N PHE A 50 0.60 -5.83 -1.63
CA PHE A 50 -0.65 -6.61 -1.76
C PHE A 50 -1.81 -5.83 -2.40
N LEU A 51 -1.78 -4.50 -2.34
CA LEU A 51 -2.78 -3.64 -2.99
C LEU A 51 -2.49 -3.46 -4.49
N SER A 52 -1.24 -3.13 -4.86
CA SER A 52 -0.89 -2.83 -6.24
C SER A 52 -0.38 -4.05 -7.02
N GLY A 53 0.31 -4.98 -6.36
CA GLY A 53 0.97 -6.13 -7.00
C GLY A 53 -0.01 -7.07 -7.71
N PRO A 54 -1.06 -7.58 -7.06
CA PRO A 54 -2.02 -8.47 -7.70
C PRO A 54 -2.77 -7.81 -8.86
N LEU A 55 -3.07 -6.51 -8.75
CA LEU A 55 -3.72 -5.75 -9.82
C LEU A 55 -2.80 -5.55 -11.03
N PHE A 56 -1.52 -5.24 -10.78
CA PHE A 56 -0.50 -5.14 -11.83
C PHE A 56 -0.24 -6.50 -12.51
N ALA A 57 -0.14 -7.57 -11.73
CA ALA A 57 -0.03 -8.92 -12.25
C ALA A 57 -1.25 -9.30 -13.11
N ALA A 58 -2.47 -8.99 -12.65
CA ALA A 58 -3.69 -9.21 -13.42
C ALA A 58 -3.70 -8.42 -14.73
N LEU A 59 -3.21 -7.18 -14.75
CA LEU A 59 -3.07 -6.37 -15.97
C LEU A 59 -2.12 -7.03 -16.97
N ILE A 60 -0.92 -7.41 -16.55
CA ILE A 60 0.09 -8.02 -17.45
C ILE A 60 -0.38 -9.38 -17.96
N LEU A 61 -0.89 -10.24 -17.06
CA LEU A 61 -1.37 -11.57 -17.44
C LEU A 61 -2.56 -11.47 -18.41
N ARG A 62 -3.46 -10.50 -18.19
CA ARG A 62 -4.57 -10.23 -19.11
C ARG A 62 -4.07 -9.70 -20.46
N ALA A 63 -3.10 -8.78 -20.47
CA ALA A 63 -2.48 -8.27 -21.70
C ALA A 63 -1.77 -9.38 -22.50
N ALA A 64 -1.12 -10.33 -21.81
CA ALA A 64 -0.48 -11.50 -22.38
C ALA A 64 -1.47 -12.62 -22.77
N ARG A 65 -2.78 -12.42 -22.55
CA ARG A 65 -3.84 -13.45 -22.74
C ARG A 65 -3.58 -14.75 -21.98
N ALA A 66 -2.82 -14.68 -20.89
CA ALA A 66 -2.55 -15.81 -20.01
C ALA A 66 -3.75 -16.08 -19.10
N ARG A 67 -4.02 -17.35 -18.82
CA ARG A 67 -5.10 -17.74 -17.90
C ARG A 67 -4.63 -17.58 -16.46
N PHE A 68 -5.43 -16.91 -15.64
CA PHE A 68 -5.13 -16.71 -14.22
C PHE A 68 -6.41 -16.63 -13.38
N SER A 69 -6.31 -16.91 -12.09
CA SER A 69 -7.43 -16.82 -11.14
C SER A 69 -7.64 -15.37 -10.68
N GLY A 70 -8.42 -14.60 -11.45
CA GLY A 70 -8.69 -13.20 -11.13
C GLY A 70 -9.36 -12.99 -9.76
N THR A 71 -10.21 -13.93 -9.33
CA THR A 71 -10.91 -13.87 -8.03
C THR A 71 -9.97 -14.02 -6.84
N THR A 72 -9.01 -14.95 -6.89
CA THR A 72 -8.04 -15.18 -5.80
C THR A 72 -7.11 -13.99 -5.63
N PHE A 73 -6.62 -13.41 -6.72
CA PHE A 73 -5.78 -12.22 -6.64
C PHE A 73 -6.58 -11.01 -6.13
N ALA A 74 -7.84 -10.87 -6.56
CA ALA A 74 -8.71 -9.80 -6.08
C ALA A 74 -9.04 -9.95 -4.59
N SER A 75 -9.28 -11.17 -4.09
CA SER A 75 -9.58 -11.38 -2.66
C SER A 75 -8.40 -11.03 -1.77
N ILE A 76 -7.17 -11.31 -2.20
CA ILE A 76 -5.95 -10.90 -1.49
C ILE A 76 -5.87 -9.37 -1.39
N SER A 77 -6.11 -8.64 -2.49
CA SER A 77 -6.09 -7.18 -2.48
C SER A 77 -7.24 -6.57 -1.66
N VAL A 78 -8.41 -7.21 -1.63
CA VAL A 78 -9.52 -6.79 -0.75
C VAL A 78 -9.15 -6.95 0.72
N LEU A 79 -8.58 -8.09 1.10
CA LEU A 79 -8.10 -8.30 2.46
C LEU A 79 -7.03 -7.26 2.82
N ALA A 80 -6.10 -6.98 1.92
CA ALA A 80 -5.10 -5.94 2.10
C ALA A 80 -5.73 -4.55 2.27
N LEU A 81 -6.81 -4.23 1.55
CA LEU A 81 -7.53 -2.96 1.72
C LEU A 81 -8.18 -2.86 3.12
N LEU A 82 -8.78 -3.94 3.60
CA LEU A 82 -9.37 -3.97 4.95
C LEU A 82 -8.31 -3.79 6.04
N VAL A 83 -7.17 -4.49 5.92
CA VAL A 83 -6.04 -4.34 6.84
C VAL A 83 -5.44 -2.93 6.74
N CYS A 84 -5.36 -2.34 5.54
CA CYS A 84 -4.92 -0.97 5.34
C CYS A 84 -5.84 0.04 6.05
N ALA A 85 -7.15 -0.12 5.92
CA ALA A 85 -8.12 0.72 6.64
C ALA A 85 -7.98 0.59 8.15
N ALA A 86 -7.82 -0.64 8.66
CA ALA A 86 -7.58 -0.88 10.09
C ALA A 86 -6.28 -0.22 10.57
N VAL A 87 -5.19 -0.35 9.81
CA VAL A 87 -3.90 0.29 10.11
C VAL A 87 -4.04 1.81 10.10
N ILE A 88 -4.74 2.42 9.14
CA ILE A 88 -4.98 3.87 9.10
C ILE A 88 -5.72 4.33 10.36
N ILE A 89 -6.75 3.59 10.80
CA ILE A 89 -7.52 3.93 12.01
C ILE A 89 -6.63 3.78 13.25
N MET A 90 -5.97 2.63 13.43
CA MET A 90 -5.12 2.36 14.59
C MET A 90 -3.94 3.34 14.67
N GLN A 91 -3.29 3.63 13.54
CA GLN A 91 -2.23 4.63 13.46
C GLN A 91 -2.78 6.02 13.80
N GLY A 92 -3.95 6.39 13.27
CA GLY A 92 -4.64 7.64 13.59
C GLY A 92 -4.97 7.78 15.07
N MET A 93 -5.44 6.71 15.73
CA MET A 93 -5.69 6.72 17.18
C MET A 93 -4.37 6.82 17.98
N SER A 94 -3.32 6.11 17.55
CA SER A 94 -2.01 6.18 18.21
C SER A 94 -1.35 7.56 18.09
N LEU A 95 -1.56 8.25 16.96
CA LEU A 95 -1.16 9.65 16.74
C LEU A 95 -2.03 10.62 17.56
N GLY A 96 -3.31 10.30 17.76
CA GLY A 96 -4.25 11.07 18.59
C GLY A 96 -3.98 10.93 20.09
N ALA A 97 -3.32 9.85 20.54
CA ALA A 97 -2.97 9.63 21.94
C ALA A 97 -1.65 10.29 22.38
N ILE A 98 -0.86 10.85 21.44
CA ILE A 98 0.36 11.62 21.75
C ILE A 98 -0.05 13.09 21.96
N HIS A 99 -0.30 13.46 23.21
CA HIS A 99 -0.47 14.85 23.63
C HIS A 99 0.88 15.41 24.13
N SER A 100 1.47 16.37 23.42
CA SER A 100 2.37 17.35 24.02
C SER A 100 1.69 18.71 23.96
N SER A 101 1.93 19.56 24.96
CA SER A 101 1.16 20.78 25.27
C SER A 101 1.15 21.89 24.21
N VAL A 102 1.62 21.65 22.97
CA VAL A 102 1.68 22.69 21.92
C VAL A 102 1.17 22.23 20.54
N GLN A 103 1.30 20.97 20.10
CA GLN A 103 0.83 20.55 18.76
C GLN A 103 0.50 19.05 18.69
N GLN A 104 -0.67 18.73 18.12
CA GLN A 104 -1.10 17.36 17.82
C GLN A 104 -0.36 16.85 16.58
N ALA A 105 0.11 15.61 16.53
CA ALA A 105 0.86 15.08 15.37
C ALA A 105 0.04 15.12 14.06
N SER A 106 -1.29 15.16 14.15
CA SER A 106 -2.21 15.38 13.03
C SER A 106 -2.25 16.82 12.50
N ALA A 107 -1.67 17.78 13.23
CA ALA A 107 -1.53 19.18 12.82
C ALA A 107 -0.26 19.46 12.01
N LEU A 108 0.67 18.49 11.90
CA LEU A 108 1.83 18.60 11.01
C LEU A 108 1.45 18.52 9.52
N VAL A 109 0.36 17.82 9.20
CA VAL A 109 -0.16 17.74 7.84
C VAL A 109 -1.56 18.35 7.81
N PRO A 110 -1.74 19.53 7.21
CA PRO A 110 -3.07 20.11 6.98
C PRO A 110 -3.97 19.06 6.31
N ASP A 111 -5.18 18.86 6.85
CA ASP A 111 -6.18 17.94 6.30
C ASP A 111 -5.77 16.44 6.24
N TYR A 112 -4.94 15.96 7.17
CA TYR A 112 -4.55 14.52 7.26
C TYR A 112 -5.74 13.56 7.11
N GLY A 113 -6.85 13.83 7.81
CA GLY A 113 -8.06 13.01 7.72
C GLY A 113 -8.68 13.01 6.32
N ARG A 114 -8.77 14.16 5.66
CA ARG A 114 -9.32 14.29 4.30
C ARG A 114 -8.45 13.56 3.27
N LEU A 115 -7.13 13.64 3.40
CA LEU A 115 -6.19 12.94 2.54
C LEU A 115 -6.28 11.41 2.72
N GLN A 116 -6.47 10.91 3.95
CA GLN A 116 -6.68 9.48 4.16
C GLN A 116 -8.03 8.98 3.59
N VAL A 117 -9.08 9.79 3.67
CA VAL A 117 -10.36 9.47 3.01
C VAL A 117 -10.17 9.37 1.50
N TRP A 118 -9.50 10.35 0.88
CA TRP A 118 -9.20 10.30 -0.56
C TRP A 118 -8.35 9.10 -0.95
N ARG A 119 -7.35 8.74 -0.14
CA ARG A 119 -6.57 7.52 -0.34
C ARG A 119 -7.46 6.28 -0.37
N VAL A 120 -8.31 6.09 0.65
CA VAL A 120 -9.18 4.90 0.74
C VAL A 120 -10.17 4.87 -0.43
N VAL A 121 -10.74 6.03 -0.80
CA VAL A 121 -11.65 6.15 -1.95
C VAL A 121 -10.96 5.74 -3.25
N LEU A 122 -9.73 6.22 -3.49
CA LEU A 122 -8.97 5.86 -4.69
C LEU A 122 -8.60 4.38 -4.74
N LEU A 123 -8.15 3.81 -3.61
CA LEU A 123 -7.84 2.38 -3.51
C LEU A 123 -9.09 1.53 -3.76
N ALA A 124 -10.21 1.88 -3.12
CA ALA A 124 -11.48 1.17 -3.27
C ALA A 124 -12.04 1.29 -4.70
N ALA A 125 -11.98 2.47 -5.31
CA ALA A 125 -12.40 2.68 -6.70
C ALA A 125 -11.51 1.89 -7.67
N GLY A 126 -10.19 1.91 -7.46
CA GLY A 126 -9.24 1.19 -8.30
C GLY A 126 -9.43 -0.33 -8.25
N LEU A 127 -9.61 -0.90 -7.06
CA LEU A 127 -9.97 -2.31 -6.92
C LEU A 127 -11.38 -2.60 -7.45
N GLY A 128 -12.33 -1.67 -7.31
CA GLY A 128 -13.67 -1.75 -7.87
C GLY A 128 -13.68 -1.92 -9.39
N CYS A 129 -12.79 -1.22 -10.11
CA CYS A 129 -12.61 -1.38 -11.56
C CYS A 129 -12.26 -2.82 -11.97
N TRP A 130 -11.59 -3.57 -11.10
CA TRP A 130 -11.23 -4.96 -11.31
C TRP A 130 -12.29 -5.96 -10.80
N ILE A 131 -12.87 -5.69 -9.63
CA ILE A 131 -13.83 -6.58 -8.96
C ILE A 131 -15.21 -6.55 -9.64
N CYS A 132 -15.68 -5.39 -10.10
CA CYS A 132 -17.01 -5.26 -10.72
C CYS A 132 -17.19 -6.20 -11.94
N PRO A 133 -16.23 -6.30 -12.89
CA PRO A 133 -16.28 -7.31 -13.94
C PRO A 133 -16.32 -8.75 -13.43
N LEU A 134 -15.49 -9.08 -12.43
CA LEU A 134 -15.42 -10.42 -11.83
C LEU A 134 -16.75 -10.85 -11.20
N VAL A 135 -17.40 -9.96 -10.46
CA VAL A 135 -18.73 -10.21 -9.84
C VAL A 135 -19.79 -10.42 -10.92
N ARG A 136 -19.70 -9.70 -12.04
CA ARG A 136 -20.58 -9.88 -13.21
C ARG A 136 -20.24 -11.11 -14.05
N ARG A 137 -19.32 -11.97 -13.59
CA ARG A 137 -18.79 -13.14 -14.32
C ARG A 137 -18.25 -12.79 -15.71
N LYS A 138 -17.80 -11.54 -15.89
CA LYS A 138 -17.15 -11.06 -17.11
C LYS A 138 -15.65 -10.99 -16.90
N GLU A 139 -14.91 -11.17 -17.98
CA GLU A 139 -13.47 -10.97 -17.92
C GLU A 139 -13.15 -9.47 -17.78
N PRO A 140 -12.27 -9.08 -16.85
CA PRO A 140 -11.88 -7.68 -16.70
C PRO A 140 -11.11 -7.22 -17.94
N HIS A 141 -11.56 -6.10 -18.51
CA HIS A 141 -10.93 -5.51 -19.69
C HIS A 141 -9.59 -4.85 -19.32
N VAL A 142 -8.60 -4.91 -20.23
CA VAL A 142 -7.26 -4.33 -20.00
C VAL A 142 -7.34 -2.86 -19.62
N ALA A 143 -8.19 -2.08 -20.33
CA ALA A 143 -8.39 -0.67 -20.03
C ALA A 143 -8.95 -0.43 -18.62
N GLY A 144 -9.86 -1.29 -18.14
CA GLY A 144 -10.41 -1.20 -16.78
C GLY A 144 -9.37 -1.55 -15.71
N LEU A 145 -8.53 -2.55 -15.97
CA LEU A 145 -7.40 -2.90 -15.09
C LEU A 145 -6.35 -1.78 -15.04
N LEU A 146 -6.06 -1.14 -16.18
CA LEU A 146 -5.14 -0.03 -16.26
C LEU A 146 -5.65 1.19 -15.49
N LEU A 147 -6.92 1.56 -15.70
CA LEU A 147 -7.56 2.63 -14.92
C LEU A 147 -7.53 2.30 -13.42
N GLY A 148 -7.87 1.05 -13.07
CA GLY A 148 -7.81 0.58 -11.68
C GLY A 148 -6.41 0.75 -11.08
N LEU A 149 -5.38 0.38 -11.84
CA LEU A 149 -3.99 0.51 -11.41
C LEU A 149 -3.59 1.98 -11.18
N ILE A 150 -3.96 2.88 -12.10
CA ILE A 150 -3.70 4.32 -11.96
C ILE A 150 -4.34 4.87 -10.69
N LEU A 151 -5.59 4.49 -10.41
CA LEU A 151 -6.29 4.89 -9.18
C LEU A 151 -5.60 4.35 -7.92
N VAL A 152 -5.22 3.07 -7.90
CA VAL A 152 -4.49 2.48 -6.78
C VAL A 152 -3.15 3.17 -6.56
N LEU A 153 -2.39 3.44 -7.63
CA LEU A 153 -1.12 4.17 -7.54
C LEU A 153 -1.32 5.60 -7.03
N GLY A 154 -2.37 6.30 -7.46
CA GLY A 154 -2.74 7.60 -6.93
C GLY A 154 -3.00 7.58 -5.42
N GLY A 155 -3.76 6.58 -4.94
CA GLY A 155 -4.00 6.38 -3.51
C GLY A 155 -2.71 6.08 -2.73
N GLU A 156 -1.83 5.24 -3.28
CA GLU A 156 -0.54 4.92 -2.66
C GLU A 156 0.41 6.12 -2.63
N ILE A 157 0.41 6.98 -3.67
CA ILE A 157 1.17 8.23 -3.68
C ILE A 157 0.72 9.16 -2.56
N ILE A 158 -0.59 9.29 -2.32
CA ILE A 158 -1.12 10.03 -1.18
C ILE A 158 -0.63 9.41 0.13
N GLY A 159 -0.70 8.08 0.26
CA GLY A 159 -0.19 7.36 1.43
C GLY A 159 1.29 7.62 1.71
N ARG A 160 2.12 7.66 0.66
CA ARG A 160 3.55 8.00 0.76
C ARG A 160 3.78 9.47 1.09
N GLY A 161 3.01 10.37 0.48
CA GLY A 161 3.05 11.80 0.82
C GLY A 161 2.74 12.04 2.29
N LEU A 162 1.73 11.36 2.83
CA LEU A 162 1.39 11.39 4.25
C LEU A 162 2.49 10.80 5.13
N PHE A 163 3.07 9.65 4.73
CA PHE A 163 4.19 9.04 5.44
C PHE A 163 5.40 9.98 5.55
N TYR A 164 5.77 10.66 4.46
CA TYR A 164 6.87 11.62 4.47
C TYR A 164 6.50 12.94 5.19
N GLY A 165 5.25 13.38 5.10
CA GLY A 165 4.76 14.55 5.83
C GLY A 165 4.75 14.36 7.36
N LEU A 166 4.70 13.11 7.83
CA LEU A 166 4.84 12.77 9.25
C LEU A 166 6.29 12.69 9.72
N HIS A 167 7.27 13.11 8.93
CA HIS A 167 8.68 13.15 9.35
C HIS A 167 8.87 14.14 10.50
N MET A 168 9.10 13.61 11.70
CA MET A 168 9.48 14.38 12.88
C MET A 168 10.85 13.92 13.34
N THR A 169 11.81 14.84 13.42
CA THR A 169 13.16 14.56 13.94
C THR A 169 13.22 14.88 15.42
N VAL A 170 13.73 13.94 16.22
CA VAL A 170 14.09 14.24 17.62
C VAL A 170 15.30 15.17 17.65
N GLY A 171 15.22 16.25 18.44
CA GLY A 171 16.33 17.19 18.66
C GLY A 171 16.25 18.52 17.90
N MET A 172 15.26 18.73 17.03
CA MET A 172 14.97 20.06 16.49
C MET A 172 14.02 20.79 17.44
N ALA A 173 14.53 21.81 18.14
CA ALA A 173 13.70 22.78 18.82
C ALA A 173 12.78 23.43 17.78
N VAL A 174 11.48 23.25 17.92
CA VAL A 174 10.50 24.06 17.19
C VAL A 174 10.65 25.47 17.74
N ALA A 175 11.44 26.30 17.05
CA ALA A 175 11.54 27.71 17.35
C ALA A 175 10.27 28.39 16.84
N GLY A 176 9.43 28.84 17.78
CA GLY A 176 8.49 29.98 17.67
C GLY A 176 7.41 29.88 16.60
#